data_AF-D0R5D0-F1
#
_entry.id   AF-D0R5D0-F1
#
_cell.length_a   1.000
_cell.length_b   1.000
_cell.length_c   1.000
_cell.angle_alpha   90.00
_cell.angle_beta   90.00
_cell.angle_gamma   90.00
#
_symmetry.space_group_name_H-M   'P 1'
#
loop_
_entity.id
_entity.type
_entity.pdbx_description
1 polymer ?
#
loop_
_entity_poly.entity_id
_entity_poly.type
_entity_poly.pdbx_seq_one_letter_code
_entity_poly.pdbx_strand_id
1 'polypeptide(L)'
;MQTKKDLVVAIFDLLKSLRSQGLVYTEIRFAPQLHTQKNLTQEGAVRVCTAGLEKFYKWQDEQQDNSYPLHANLILCLMRLPNREHENSLTVRLAAKYDQYHVVEIDLAGPEGPIPNRAFSPFFKDAKALHIPFVIHAGEAAGPDSMQEALDLGTKRIGHGIRCLESNKMVKYLVDHNMTVSNTNLPK
;
A
#
# COMPACT_ATOMS: atom_id res chain seq x y z
N MET A 1 7.06 -10.06 14.14
CA MET A 1 6.97 -9.74 12.70
C MET A 1 8.27 -9.13 12.15
N GLN A 2 9.43 -9.68 12.52
CA GLN A 2 10.74 -9.16 12.07
C GLN A 2 11.71 -10.30 11.72
N THR A 3 11.19 -11.52 11.59
CA THR A 3 11.94 -12.67 11.09
C THR A 3 11.32 -13.14 9.77
N LYS A 4 12.09 -13.86 8.95
CA LYS A 4 11.58 -14.47 7.72
C LYS A 4 10.34 -15.34 8.00
N LYS A 5 10.40 -16.18 9.05
CA LYS A 5 9.29 -17.05 9.44
C LYS A 5 8.05 -16.24 9.85
N ASP A 6 8.23 -15.20 10.66
CA ASP A 6 7.10 -14.38 11.12
C ASP A 6 6.37 -13.71 9.95
N LEU A 7 7.09 -13.20 8.96
CA LEU A 7 6.49 -12.48 7.83
C LEU A 7 5.72 -13.41 6.90
N VAL A 8 6.24 -14.62 6.62
CA VAL A 8 5.48 -15.65 5.88
C VAL A 8 4.17 -15.95 6.61
N VAL A 9 4.25 -16.19 7.92
CA VAL A 9 3.09 -16.54 8.76
C VAL A 9 2.10 -15.38 8.79
N ALA A 10 2.57 -14.14 8.95
CA ALA A 10 1.71 -12.96 9.00
C ALA A 10 0.88 -12.79 7.71
N ILE A 11 1.51 -12.91 6.53
CA ILE A 11 0.78 -12.84 5.25
C ILE A 11 -0.19 -14.02 5.12
N PHE A 12 0.29 -15.23 5.36
CA PHE A 12 -0.51 -16.45 5.20
C PHE A 12 -1.77 -16.44 6.09
N ASP A 13 -1.60 -16.18 7.39
CA ASP A 13 -2.70 -16.21 8.36
C ASP A 13 -3.67 -15.04 8.14
N LEU A 14 -3.17 -13.86 7.75
CA LEU A 14 -4.01 -12.73 7.37
C LEU A 14 -4.92 -13.10 6.20
N LEU A 15 -4.36 -13.63 5.11
CA LEU A 15 -5.14 -13.98 3.92
C LEU A 15 -6.15 -15.09 4.19
N LYS A 16 -5.81 -16.09 5.02
CA LYS A 16 -6.77 -17.09 5.50
C LYS A 16 -7.95 -16.45 6.25
N SER A 17 -7.65 -15.52 7.16
CA SER A 17 -8.68 -14.79 7.90
C SER A 17 -9.58 -13.98 6.97
N LEU A 18 -9.00 -13.23 6.03
CA LEU A 18 -9.76 -12.43 5.06
C LEU A 18 -10.64 -13.31 4.16
N ARG A 19 -10.13 -14.45 3.68
CA ARG A 19 -10.93 -15.42 2.91
C ARG A 19 -12.11 -15.95 3.73
N SER A 20 -11.89 -16.27 5.01
CA SER A 20 -12.96 -16.77 5.89
C SER A 20 -14.06 -15.73 6.18
N GLN A 21 -13.74 -14.44 6.00
CA GLN A 21 -14.69 -13.33 6.07
C GLN A 21 -15.44 -13.11 4.74
N GLY A 22 -15.20 -13.94 3.73
CA GLY A 22 -15.88 -13.87 2.43
C GLY A 22 -15.28 -12.86 1.46
N LEU A 23 -14.07 -12.32 1.72
CA LEU A 23 -13.40 -11.45 0.76
C LEU A 23 -12.98 -12.25 -0.47
N VAL A 24 -13.15 -11.63 -1.65
CA VAL A 24 -12.74 -12.19 -2.95
C VAL A 24 -11.56 -11.43 -3.57
N TYR A 25 -11.26 -10.23 -3.08
CA TYR A 25 -10.12 -9.41 -3.51
C TYR A 25 -9.52 -8.66 -2.31
N THR A 26 -8.20 -8.58 -2.24
CA THR A 26 -7.50 -7.74 -1.25
C THR A 26 -6.14 -7.25 -1.75
N GLU A 27 -5.74 -6.07 -1.29
CA GLU A 27 -4.40 -5.51 -1.49
C GLU A 27 -3.77 -5.22 -0.12
N ILE A 28 -2.76 -5.99 0.26
CA ILE A 28 -2.08 -5.85 1.55
C ILE A 28 -0.91 -4.89 1.40
N ARG A 29 -0.94 -3.80 2.15
CA ARG A 29 0.14 -2.81 2.17
C ARG A 29 1.10 -3.04 3.34
N PHE A 30 2.40 -2.88 3.10
CA PHE A 30 3.41 -2.88 4.16
C PHE A 30 4.64 -2.08 3.74
N ALA A 31 5.46 -1.64 4.70
CA ALA A 31 6.68 -0.88 4.43
C ALA A 31 7.91 -1.79 4.54
N PRO A 32 8.54 -2.27 3.44
CA PRO A 32 9.67 -3.19 3.50
C PRO A 32 10.84 -2.65 4.33
N GLN A 33 11.07 -1.33 4.28
CA GLN A 33 12.08 -0.61 5.05
C GLN A 33 11.93 -0.73 6.57
N LEU A 34 10.74 -1.04 7.08
CA LEU A 34 10.49 -1.25 8.52
C LEU A 34 10.63 -2.72 8.95
N HIS A 35 10.92 -3.63 8.02
CA HIS A 35 11.10 -5.06 8.28
C HIS A 35 12.54 -5.52 8.09
N THR A 36 13.51 -4.64 8.37
CA THR A 36 14.93 -4.89 8.15
C THR A 36 15.70 -5.30 9.42
N GLN A 37 15.00 -5.47 10.53
CA GLN A 37 15.64 -5.95 11.77
C GLN A 37 16.08 -7.40 11.61
N LYS A 38 17.02 -7.85 12.47
CA LYS A 38 17.53 -9.24 12.48
C LYS A 38 18.12 -9.68 11.13
N ASN A 39 18.85 -8.78 10.48
CA ASN A 39 19.60 -8.99 9.23
C ASN A 39 18.73 -9.25 7.99
N LEU A 40 17.47 -8.79 7.98
CA LEU A 40 16.66 -8.83 6.78
C LEU A 40 16.90 -7.57 5.95
N THR A 41 17.06 -7.72 4.63
CA THR A 41 17.07 -6.57 3.72
C THR A 41 15.64 -6.21 3.32
N GLN A 42 15.41 -5.02 2.77
CA GLN A 42 14.08 -4.66 2.23
C GLN A 42 13.62 -5.67 1.18
N GLU A 43 14.51 -6.03 0.25
CA GLU A 43 14.24 -7.07 -0.73
C GLU A 43 13.95 -8.41 -0.07
N GLY A 44 14.70 -8.77 0.98
CA GLY A 44 14.45 -9.95 1.78
C GLY A 44 13.04 -9.96 2.38
N ALA A 45 12.55 -8.81 2.86
CA ALA A 45 11.18 -8.67 3.35
C ALA A 45 10.15 -8.84 2.22
N VAL A 46 10.33 -8.18 1.08
CA VAL A 46 9.44 -8.32 -0.09
C VAL A 46 9.36 -9.79 -0.55
N ARG A 47 10.50 -10.43 -0.78
CA ARG A 47 10.58 -11.83 -1.20
C ARG A 47 9.92 -12.80 -0.22
N VAL A 48 9.99 -12.49 1.08
CA VAL A 48 9.35 -13.32 2.11
C VAL A 48 7.84 -13.12 2.12
N CYS A 49 7.35 -11.89 1.94
CA CYS A 49 5.93 -11.61 1.84
C CYS A 49 5.31 -12.25 0.58
N THR A 50 5.99 -12.18 -0.58
CA THR A 50 5.54 -12.86 -1.80
C THR A 50 5.50 -14.37 -1.63
N ALA A 51 6.48 -14.97 -0.94
CA ALA A 51 6.45 -16.40 -0.60
C ALA A 51 5.28 -16.76 0.35
N GLY A 52 4.88 -15.86 1.25
CA GLY A 52 3.68 -16.02 2.08
C GLY A 52 2.39 -16.04 1.27
N LEU A 53 2.33 -15.20 0.22
CA LEU A 53 1.21 -15.12 -0.71
C LEU A 53 1.15 -16.37 -1.62
N GLU A 54 2.28 -16.85 -2.15
CA GLU A 54 2.36 -18.13 -2.87
C GLU A 54 1.93 -19.31 -2.00
N LYS A 55 2.35 -19.33 -0.73
CA LYS A 55 1.92 -20.35 0.24
C LYS A 55 0.41 -20.30 0.45
N PHE A 56 -0.17 -19.11 0.53
CA PHE A 56 -1.62 -18.94 0.65
C PHE A 56 -2.36 -19.50 -0.56
N TYR A 57 -1.93 -19.19 -1.79
CA TYR A 57 -2.58 -19.72 -2.98
C TYR A 57 -2.54 -21.25 -3.05
N LYS A 58 -1.39 -21.87 -2.77
CA LYS A 58 -1.29 -23.33 -2.69
C LYS A 58 -2.26 -23.93 -1.67
N TRP A 59 -2.33 -23.35 -0.47
CA TRP A 59 -3.28 -23.78 0.55
C TRP A 59 -4.73 -23.59 0.11
N GLN A 60 -5.05 -22.47 -0.54
CA GLN A 60 -6.39 -22.17 -1.02
C GLN A 60 -6.86 -23.18 -2.07
N ASP A 61 -5.98 -23.55 -3.01
CA ASP A 61 -6.27 -24.52 -4.07
C ASP A 61 -6.57 -25.93 -3.53
N GLU A 62 -6.07 -26.24 -2.33
CA GLU A 62 -6.32 -27.50 -1.62
C GLU A 62 -7.64 -27.48 -0.82
N GLN A 63 -8.31 -26.33 -0.67
CA GLN A 63 -9.54 -26.24 0.12
C GLN A 63 -10.74 -26.78 -0.66
N GLN A 64 -11.41 -27.77 -0.07
CA GLN A 64 -12.67 -28.35 -0.56
C GLN A 64 -13.87 -27.74 0.19
N ASP A 65 -13.96 -26.42 0.19
CA ASP A 65 -15.08 -25.69 0.78
C ASP A 65 -15.83 -24.88 -0.30
N ASN A 66 -17.03 -24.40 0.02
CA ASN A 66 -17.86 -23.61 -0.90
C ASN A 66 -17.50 -22.10 -0.88
N SER A 67 -16.36 -21.72 -0.32
CA SER A 67 -15.94 -20.32 -0.25
C SER A 67 -15.37 -19.87 -1.58
N TYR A 68 -15.66 -18.63 -1.97
CA TYR A 68 -15.03 -18.02 -3.13
C TYR A 68 -13.50 -17.92 -2.95
N PRO A 69 -12.71 -18.06 -4.03
CA PRO A 69 -11.28 -17.81 -3.96
C PRO A 69 -11.01 -16.34 -3.68
N LEU A 70 -10.04 -16.08 -2.80
CA LEU A 70 -9.52 -14.74 -2.55
C LEU A 70 -8.34 -14.49 -3.49
N HIS A 71 -8.44 -13.44 -4.29
CA HIS A 71 -7.30 -12.88 -5.01
C HIS A 71 -6.60 -11.84 -4.13
N ALA A 72 -5.29 -11.97 -3.95
CA ALA A 72 -4.51 -11.12 -3.08
C ALA A 72 -3.31 -10.51 -3.83
N ASN A 73 -3.07 -9.22 -3.57
CA ASN A 73 -1.93 -8.48 -4.06
C ASN A 73 -1.21 -7.75 -2.92
N LEU A 74 0.01 -7.27 -3.19
CA LEU A 74 0.85 -6.52 -2.27
C LEU A 74 1.08 -5.09 -2.76
N ILE A 75 1.17 -4.16 -1.82
CA ILE A 75 1.54 -2.75 -2.04
C ILE A 75 2.74 -2.42 -1.17
N LEU A 76 3.77 -1.78 -1.74
CA LEU A 76 4.96 -1.40 -0.98
C LEU A 76 4.91 0.07 -0.56
N CYS A 77 4.97 0.33 0.74
CA CYS A 77 4.90 1.68 1.29
C CYS A 77 6.26 2.37 1.33
N LEU A 78 6.35 3.53 0.69
CA LEU A 78 7.25 4.61 1.05
C LEU A 78 6.83 5.19 2.41
N MET A 79 7.80 5.73 3.14
CA MET A 79 7.57 6.27 4.47
C MET A 79 7.92 7.75 4.56
N ARG A 80 7.03 8.52 5.17
CA ARG A 80 7.25 9.90 5.63
C ARG A 80 8.13 9.94 6.89
N LEU A 81 9.37 9.48 6.76
CA LEU A 81 10.35 9.46 7.84
C LEU A 81 11.62 10.20 7.39
N PRO A 82 12.32 10.89 8.31
CA PRO A 82 13.54 11.61 7.98
C PRO A 82 14.65 10.64 7.52
N ASN A 83 15.47 11.09 6.58
CA ASN A 83 16.65 10.37 6.08
C ASN A 83 16.33 8.98 5.49
N ARG A 84 15.22 8.87 4.76
CA ARG A 84 14.76 7.61 4.11
C ARG A 84 14.75 7.67 2.59
N GLU A 85 15.47 8.61 1.99
CA GLU A 85 15.48 8.80 0.54
C GLU A 85 16.01 7.56 -0.18
N HIS A 86 17.06 6.94 0.36
CA HIS A 86 17.62 5.70 -0.18
C HIS A 86 16.61 4.56 -0.09
N GLU A 87 15.98 4.39 1.07
CA GLU A 87 15.00 3.33 1.33
C GLU A 87 13.73 3.47 0.50
N ASN A 88 13.24 4.71 0.33
CA ASN A 88 12.10 5.02 -0.52
C ASN A 88 12.42 4.77 -2.00
N SER A 89 13.60 5.17 -2.47
CA SER A 89 14.06 4.85 -3.83
C SER A 89 14.20 3.34 -4.06
N LEU A 90 14.71 2.61 -3.07
CA LEU A 90 14.77 1.14 -3.13
C LEU A 90 13.37 0.52 -3.17
N THR A 91 12.41 1.05 -2.40
CA THR A 91 11.02 0.58 -2.40
C THR A 91 10.38 0.68 -3.79
N VAL A 92 10.56 1.81 -4.50
CA VAL A 92 10.07 1.99 -5.87
C VAL A 92 10.69 0.95 -6.82
N ARG A 93 12.00 0.75 -6.74
CA ARG A 93 12.70 -0.24 -7.58
C ARG A 93 12.26 -1.67 -7.29
N LEU A 94 12.00 -2.00 -6.03
CA LEU A 94 11.50 -3.32 -5.65
C LEU A 94 10.07 -3.54 -6.13
N ALA A 95 9.23 -2.51 -6.15
CA ALA A 95 7.88 -2.63 -6.71
C ALA A 95 7.93 -2.99 -8.20
N ALA A 96 8.77 -2.32 -9.00
CA ALA A 96 8.98 -2.70 -10.40
C ALA A 96 9.57 -4.11 -10.56
N LYS A 97 10.54 -4.49 -9.70
CA LYS A 97 11.19 -5.81 -9.79
C LYS A 97 10.25 -6.97 -9.46
N TYR A 98 9.27 -6.76 -8.60
CA TYR A 98 8.37 -7.79 -8.10
C TYR A 98 6.94 -7.70 -8.68
N ASP A 99 6.76 -7.00 -9.80
CA ASP A 99 5.47 -6.82 -10.48
C ASP A 99 4.80 -8.16 -10.85
N GLN A 100 5.59 -9.11 -11.35
CA GLN A 100 5.17 -10.47 -11.68
C GLN A 100 4.92 -11.36 -10.45
N TYR A 101 5.18 -10.85 -9.25
CA TYR A 101 5.03 -11.54 -7.97
C TYR A 101 3.97 -10.89 -7.09
N HIS A 102 2.89 -10.41 -7.72
CA HIS A 102 1.73 -9.79 -7.08
C HIS A 102 2.02 -8.48 -6.35
N VAL A 103 3.14 -7.80 -6.62
CA VAL A 103 3.37 -6.43 -6.16
C VAL A 103 2.79 -5.47 -7.20
N VAL A 104 1.66 -4.84 -6.91
CA VAL A 104 0.87 -4.14 -7.92
C VAL A 104 1.01 -2.63 -7.88
N GLU A 105 1.52 -2.08 -6.77
CA GLU A 105 1.48 -0.64 -6.50
C GLU A 105 2.46 -0.23 -5.40
N ILE A 106 2.79 1.06 -5.36
CA ILE A 106 3.44 1.70 -4.21
C ILE A 106 2.47 2.64 -3.47
N ASP A 107 2.75 2.88 -2.20
CA ASP A 107 1.96 3.78 -1.36
C ASP A 107 2.88 4.78 -0.64
N LEU A 108 2.37 5.97 -0.30
CA LEU A 108 3.05 6.87 0.64
C LEU A 108 2.29 6.92 1.96
N ALA A 109 2.92 6.36 2.99
CA ALA A 109 2.37 6.23 4.34
C ALA A 109 3.26 6.93 5.39
N GLY A 110 2.88 6.81 6.66
CA GLY A 110 3.55 7.48 7.77
C GLY A 110 2.94 8.85 8.09
N PRO A 111 3.48 9.55 9.11
CA PRO A 111 2.86 10.72 9.71
C PRO A 111 2.61 11.82 8.66
N GLU A 112 1.34 12.13 8.45
CA GLU A 112 0.91 13.15 7.51
C GLU A 112 1.01 14.55 8.13
N GLY A 113 1.55 15.52 7.37
CA GLY A 113 1.69 16.91 7.80
C GLY A 113 3.13 17.38 7.94
N PRO A 114 3.99 16.73 8.77
CA PRO A 114 5.35 17.20 9.01
C PRO A 114 6.23 17.32 7.76
N ILE A 115 6.10 16.37 6.83
CA ILE A 115 6.76 16.40 5.52
C ILE A 115 5.66 16.43 4.46
N PRO A 116 5.58 17.49 3.62
CA PRO A 116 4.50 17.62 2.65
C PRO A 116 4.63 16.57 1.54
N ASN A 117 3.52 16.20 0.90
CA ASN A 117 3.48 15.16 -0.12
C ASN A 117 4.39 15.51 -1.31
N ARG A 118 4.45 16.80 -1.68
CA ARG A 118 5.30 17.31 -2.77
C ARG A 118 6.79 17.00 -2.60
N ALA A 119 7.28 16.80 -1.37
CA ALA A 119 8.67 16.42 -1.10
C ALA A 119 9.03 15.02 -1.64
N PHE A 120 8.03 14.16 -1.83
CA PHE A 120 8.18 12.81 -2.37
C PHE A 120 8.01 12.75 -3.90
N SER A 121 7.86 13.90 -4.56
CA SER A 121 7.69 13.97 -6.02
C SER A 121 8.75 13.25 -6.85
N PRO A 122 10.05 13.18 -6.47
CA PRO A 122 11.03 12.40 -7.24
C PRO A 122 10.66 10.92 -7.33
N PHE A 123 10.17 10.31 -6.24
CA PHE A 123 9.82 8.89 -6.22
C PHE A 123 8.60 8.58 -7.08
N PHE A 124 7.62 9.48 -7.12
CA PHE A 124 6.44 9.32 -7.99
C PHE A 124 6.76 9.59 -9.47
N LYS A 125 7.76 10.43 -9.76
CA LYS A 125 8.28 10.56 -11.14
C LYS A 125 8.93 9.24 -11.59
N ASP A 126 9.74 8.63 -10.72
CA ASP A 126 10.35 7.32 -11.00
C ASP A 126 9.27 6.24 -11.18
N ALA A 127 8.26 6.21 -10.30
CA ALA A 127 7.13 5.27 -10.40
C ALA A 127 6.38 5.41 -11.73
N LYS A 128 6.10 6.64 -12.18
CA LYS A 128 5.47 6.90 -13.48
C LYS A 128 6.35 6.42 -14.65
N ALA A 129 7.65 6.66 -14.58
CA ALA A 129 8.59 6.21 -15.61
C ALA A 129 8.69 4.68 -15.69
N LEU A 130 8.46 4.00 -14.57
CA LEU A 130 8.42 2.53 -14.46
C LEU A 130 7.01 1.96 -14.62
N HIS A 131 6.01 2.77 -14.97
CA HIS A 131 4.60 2.38 -15.09
C HIS A 131 3.99 1.73 -13.83
N ILE A 132 4.50 2.09 -12.65
CA ILE A 132 3.98 1.60 -11.37
C ILE A 132 2.85 2.52 -10.91
N PRO A 133 1.62 2.00 -10.67
CA PRO A 133 0.57 2.75 -10.00
C PRO A 133 1.01 3.22 -8.61
N PHE A 134 0.37 4.26 -8.09
CA PHE A 134 0.61 4.69 -6.71
C PHE A 134 -0.59 5.34 -6.04
N VAL A 135 -0.71 5.06 -4.75
CA VAL A 135 -1.67 5.65 -3.80
C VAL A 135 -0.91 6.53 -2.82
N ILE A 136 -1.57 7.58 -2.34
CA ILE A 136 -0.99 8.48 -1.33
C ILE A 136 -2.00 8.60 -0.20
N HIS A 137 -1.56 8.31 1.04
CA HIS A 137 -2.36 8.63 2.22
C HIS A 137 -2.49 10.14 2.35
N ALA A 138 -3.70 10.67 2.28
CA ALA A 138 -3.92 12.10 2.37
C ALA A 138 -5.31 12.41 2.95
N GLY A 139 -5.43 13.54 3.64
CA GLY A 139 -6.66 13.97 4.27
C GLY A 139 -7.04 13.17 5.51
N GLU A 140 -6.08 12.56 6.20
CA GLU A 140 -6.28 11.91 7.50
C GLU A 140 -6.03 12.91 8.64
N ALA A 141 -4.81 13.44 8.70
CA ALA A 141 -4.34 14.38 9.72
C ALA A 141 -4.07 15.80 9.18
N ALA A 142 -3.80 15.97 7.88
CA ALA A 142 -3.47 17.28 7.30
C ALA A 142 -4.61 17.93 6.47
N GLY A 143 -5.75 17.25 6.33
CA GLY A 143 -6.96 17.82 5.73
C GLY A 143 -6.93 17.91 4.18
N PRO A 144 -7.82 18.70 3.57
CA PRO A 144 -7.95 18.78 2.11
C PRO A 144 -6.71 19.27 1.36
N ASP A 145 -5.85 20.09 1.97
CA ASP A 145 -4.66 20.63 1.28
C ASP A 145 -3.65 19.52 0.93
N SER A 146 -3.45 18.56 1.82
CA SER A 146 -2.59 17.41 1.53
C SER A 146 -3.20 16.48 0.48
N MET A 147 -4.54 16.39 0.42
CA MET A 147 -5.24 15.67 -0.65
C MET A 147 -5.00 16.35 -1.99
N GLN A 148 -5.07 17.69 -2.04
CA GLN A 148 -4.75 18.43 -3.26
C GLN A 148 -3.32 18.15 -3.71
N GLU A 149 -2.34 18.18 -2.80
CA GLU A 149 -0.96 17.83 -3.15
C GLU A 149 -0.82 16.40 -3.68
N ALA A 150 -1.54 15.44 -3.08
CA ALA A 150 -1.53 14.06 -3.55
C ALA A 150 -2.10 13.92 -4.97
N LEU A 151 -3.19 14.64 -5.26
CA LEU A 151 -3.82 14.70 -6.58
C LEU A 151 -2.89 15.37 -7.61
N ASP A 152 -2.21 16.47 -7.24
CA ASP A 152 -1.26 17.17 -8.10
C ASP A 152 -0.05 16.29 -8.47
N LEU A 153 0.33 15.37 -7.57
CA LEU A 153 1.35 14.35 -7.84
C LEU A 153 0.85 13.26 -8.80
N GLY A 154 -0.46 13.18 -9.05
CA GLY A 154 -1.09 12.33 -10.05
C GLY A 154 -1.52 10.97 -9.55
N THR A 155 -1.75 10.81 -8.24
CA THR A 155 -2.34 9.58 -7.71
C THR A 155 -3.76 9.36 -8.28
N LYS A 156 -4.16 8.10 -8.43
CA LYS A 156 -5.49 7.73 -8.94
C LYS A 156 -6.46 7.31 -7.84
N ARG A 157 -5.97 7.21 -6.60
CA ARG A 157 -6.78 6.91 -5.42
C ARG A 157 -6.14 7.52 -4.18
N ILE A 158 -6.96 7.96 -3.23
CA ILE A 158 -6.50 8.52 -1.97
C ILE A 158 -6.60 7.48 -0.85
N GLY A 159 -5.55 7.35 -0.06
CA GLY A 159 -5.60 6.65 1.22
C GLY A 159 -6.22 7.54 2.30
N HIS A 160 -7.19 7.01 3.04
CA HIS A 160 -8.06 7.71 4.00
C HIS A 160 -9.05 8.70 3.40
N GLY A 161 -8.61 9.93 3.11
CA GLY A 161 -9.48 11.02 2.66
C GLY A 161 -10.62 11.38 3.62
N ILE A 162 -10.51 11.05 4.92
CA ILE A 162 -11.63 11.20 5.88
C ILE A 162 -12.01 12.66 6.11
N ARG A 163 -11.06 13.57 6.00
CA ARG A 163 -11.25 15.02 6.15
C ARG A 163 -11.58 15.72 4.83
N CYS A 164 -11.93 14.99 3.77
CA CYS A 164 -12.32 15.60 2.49
C CYS A 164 -13.53 16.52 2.63
N LEU A 165 -14.44 16.22 3.57
CA LEU A 165 -15.66 16.98 3.86
C LEU A 165 -15.39 18.40 4.41
N GLU A 166 -14.18 18.70 4.83
CA GLU A 166 -13.80 20.06 5.26
C GLU A 166 -13.68 21.04 4.08
N SER A 167 -13.73 20.54 2.83
CA SER A 167 -13.68 21.37 1.63
C SER A 167 -14.69 20.91 0.58
N ASN A 168 -15.72 21.73 0.36
CA ASN A 168 -16.69 21.51 -0.73
C ASN A 168 -16.02 21.42 -2.11
N LYS A 169 -14.89 22.14 -2.32
CA LYS A 169 -14.11 22.06 -3.55
C LYS A 169 -13.46 20.68 -3.71
N MET A 170 -12.92 20.12 -2.63
CA MET A 170 -12.31 18.78 -2.63
C MET A 170 -13.38 17.72 -2.90
N VAL A 171 -14.52 17.75 -2.19
CA VAL A 171 -15.63 16.81 -2.43
C VAL A 171 -16.08 16.88 -3.89
N LYS A 172 -16.29 18.08 -4.42
CA LYS A 172 -16.67 18.26 -5.82
C LYS A 172 -15.61 17.68 -6.77
N TYR A 173 -14.32 17.94 -6.53
CA TYR A 173 -13.25 17.39 -7.35
C TYR A 173 -13.27 15.85 -7.36
N LEU A 174 -13.40 15.22 -6.19
CA LEU A 174 -13.42 13.76 -6.06
C LEU A 174 -14.60 13.14 -6.83
N VAL A 175 -15.79 13.75 -6.74
CA VAL A 175 -16.99 13.31 -7.46
C VAL A 175 -16.82 13.51 -8.98
N ASP A 176 -16.43 14.71 -9.40
CA ASP A 176 -16.31 15.06 -10.83
C ASP A 176 -15.28 14.17 -11.57
N HIS A 177 -14.26 13.68 -10.86
CA HIS A 177 -13.18 12.86 -11.43
C HIS A 177 -13.29 11.36 -11.09
N ASN A 178 -14.40 10.93 -10.46
CA ASN A 178 -14.59 9.54 -9.98
C ASN A 178 -13.38 9.02 -9.17
N MET A 179 -12.86 9.86 -8.28
CA MET A 179 -11.69 9.51 -7.47
C MET A 179 -12.05 8.49 -6.41
N THR A 180 -11.33 7.36 -6.40
CA THR A 180 -11.44 6.37 -5.33
C THR A 180 -10.81 6.91 -4.04
N VAL A 181 -11.56 6.86 -2.95
CA VAL A 181 -11.09 7.19 -1.60
C VAL A 181 -11.21 5.93 -0.73
N SER A 182 -10.07 5.42 -0.27
CA SER A 182 -10.02 4.21 0.56
C SER A 182 -10.03 4.60 2.04
N ASN A 183 -11.18 4.46 2.70
CA ASN A 183 -11.30 4.76 4.12
C ASN A 183 -11.25 3.47 4.95
N THR A 184 -10.43 3.46 6.00
CA THR A 184 -10.36 2.35 6.97
C THR A 184 -11.29 2.55 8.17
N ASN A 185 -11.90 3.72 8.33
CA ASN A 185 -12.83 4.02 9.41
C ASN A 185 -13.98 4.90 8.90
N LEU A 186 -15.04 4.28 8.38
CA LEU A 186 -16.34 4.92 8.44
C LEU A 186 -16.84 4.76 9.88
N PRO A 187 -17.17 5.84 10.61
CA PRO A 187 -17.87 5.68 11.87
C PRO A 187 -19.16 4.89 11.61
N LYS A 188 -19.39 3.86 12.43
CA LYS A 188 -20.65 3.11 12.46
C LYS A 188 -21.80 4.00 12.89
#